data_AF-A0A6L2ZQQ0-F1
#
_entry.id   AF-A0A6L2ZQQ0-F1
#
_cell.length_a   1.000
_cell.length_b   1.000
_cell.length_c   1.000
_cell.angle_alpha   90.00
_cell.angle_beta   90.00
_cell.angle_gamma   90.00
#
_symmetry.space_group_name_H-M   'P 1'
#
loop_
_entity.id
_entity.type
_entity.pdbx_description
1 polymer ?
#
loop_
_entity_poly.entity_id
_entity_poly.type
_entity_poly.pdbx_seq_one_letter_code
_entity_poly.pdbx_strand_id
1 'polypeptide(L)'
;MTVLSNDGTTWLTKLERIGERSACDKQLMFNNLGHLLNNNMLSGQFHRLDGSKAVEIDRVTKAAYGENLDENVMNLVKRIRRGTYHPKPARITEIPKEDGSKRPLAISCVEDKLVQLAVSDILSRIYEPLFLPCSYGFRPGLNCHDALKALQQQTFCNWSGAIVEIDIRKYFNTIPHPELMELLRRKIAVRRFLRLIEVLITAPIIAGKQLSRNEQGCPQGSILSPILANIYLHHVIDKWFAEISHSSLRGRVEMVRYADDMIFTFQVQREAERFYGVLPKRLNKYGLALHDDKSQLLPAGHIAALKASQSGERLPTFNFLGFTGYWGKTRNGYWRLKFTSRKDRFAAKLKGLRDFLWKNLTSNRGQTLKTVISVVRGWVNYHGISDNQRRVGQFIHQSRRIIFKWFNRKGGRRRMKWEKLDLILKMLGYPAKWKTRSLFQPR
;
A
#
# COMPACT_ATOMS: atom_id res chain seq x y z
N MET A 1 30.37 -14.79 25.55
CA MET A 1 30.97 -13.46 25.80
C MET A 1 29.88 -12.41 25.82
N THR A 2 29.59 -11.93 27.02
CA THR A 2 28.71 -10.80 27.31
C THR A 2 29.53 -9.52 27.12
N VAL A 3 29.11 -8.64 26.23
CA VAL A 3 29.64 -7.27 26.14
C VAL A 3 28.47 -6.31 26.19
N LEU A 4 28.43 -5.56 27.28
CA LEU A 4 27.63 -4.36 27.47
C LEU A 4 28.27 -3.21 26.67
N SER A 5 27.47 -2.45 25.92
CA SER A 5 27.79 -1.06 25.59
C SER A 5 26.52 -0.27 25.23
N ASN A 6 26.59 1.02 25.52
CA ASN A 6 25.52 1.95 25.86
C ASN A 6 24.63 2.44 24.70
N ASP A 7 23.36 2.65 25.05
CA ASP A 7 22.45 3.73 24.65
C ASP A 7 22.12 3.96 23.17
N GLY A 8 21.39 2.99 22.63
CA GLY A 8 20.26 3.20 21.73
C GLY A 8 19.21 2.14 22.04
N THR A 9 18.02 2.54 22.51
CA THR A 9 16.90 1.67 22.98
C THR A 9 17.11 0.17 22.74
N THR A 10 17.51 -0.57 23.79
CA THR A 10 18.02 -1.96 23.82
C THR A 10 17.22 -3.03 23.09
N TRP A 11 15.99 -2.76 22.69
CA TRP A 11 15.17 -3.69 21.90
C TRP A 11 15.35 -3.49 20.38
N LEU A 12 15.69 -2.28 19.91
CA LEU A 12 15.95 -2.00 18.49
C LEU A 12 17.22 -2.72 18.02
N THR A 13 18.29 -2.66 18.81
CA THR A 13 19.53 -3.41 18.54
C THR A 13 19.31 -4.92 18.51
N LYS A 14 18.41 -5.45 19.35
CA LYS A 14 18.03 -6.87 19.29
C LYS A 14 17.22 -7.22 18.03
N LEU A 15 16.34 -6.31 17.61
CA LEU A 15 15.56 -6.46 16.37
C LEU A 15 16.43 -6.37 15.11
N GLU A 16 17.44 -5.50 15.10
CA GLU A 16 18.40 -5.39 14.01
C GLU A 16 19.19 -6.69 13.84
N ARG A 17 19.70 -7.25 14.93
CA ARG A 17 20.38 -8.56 14.94
C ARG A 17 19.51 -9.70 14.40
N ILE A 18 18.20 -9.65 14.60
CA ILE A 18 17.26 -10.63 14.03
C ILE A 18 17.20 -10.49 12.52
N GLY A 19 17.13 -9.25 12.02
CA GLY A 19 17.17 -8.97 10.59
C GLY A 19 18.47 -9.44 9.94
N GLU A 20 19.61 -9.14 10.56
CA GLU A 20 20.93 -9.57 10.11
C GLU A 20 21.03 -11.10 10.04
N ARG A 21 20.60 -11.80 11.10
CA ARG A 21 20.58 -13.27 11.12
C ARG A 21 19.69 -13.87 10.04
N SER A 22 18.51 -13.29 9.83
CA SER A 22 17.60 -13.73 8.77
C SER A 22 18.17 -13.48 7.36
N ALA A 23 18.94 -12.41 7.19
CA ALA A 23 19.62 -12.08 5.94
C ALA A 23 20.78 -13.06 5.65
N CYS A 24 21.58 -13.41 6.67
CA CYS A 24 22.72 -14.33 6.54
C CYS A 24 22.27 -15.77 6.30
N ASP A 25 21.28 -16.26 7.04
CA ASP A 25 20.78 -17.63 6.92
C ASP A 25 19.28 -17.64 6.61
N LYS A 26 18.97 -17.84 5.33
CA LYS A 26 17.61 -17.93 4.81
C LYS A 26 16.85 -19.18 5.26
N GLN A 27 17.51 -20.18 5.85
CA GLN A 27 16.89 -21.41 6.36
C GLN A 27 16.66 -21.35 7.88
N LEU A 28 17.36 -20.46 8.60
CA LEU A 28 17.24 -20.25 10.03
C LEU A 28 15.78 -20.21 10.52
N MET A 29 15.52 -20.95 11.60
CA MET A 29 14.28 -20.89 12.36
C MET A 29 14.48 -20.12 13.66
N PHE A 30 13.58 -19.18 13.93
CA PHE A 30 13.61 -18.38 15.15
C PHE A 30 12.90 -19.11 16.29
N ASN A 31 13.68 -19.50 17.30
CA ASN A 31 13.21 -20.32 18.44
C ASN A 31 13.03 -19.51 19.73
N ASN A 32 13.43 -18.24 19.76
CA ASN A 32 13.25 -17.36 20.92
C ASN A 32 12.93 -15.92 20.50
N LEU A 33 11.63 -15.56 20.51
CA LEU A 33 11.13 -14.21 20.18
C LEU A 33 10.35 -13.57 21.34
N GLY A 34 9.93 -14.37 22.34
CA GLY A 34 9.06 -13.90 23.42
C GLY A 34 9.70 -12.81 24.30
N HIS A 35 11.02 -12.77 24.39
CA HIS A 35 11.75 -11.75 25.17
C HIS A 35 11.72 -10.35 24.52
N LEU A 36 11.39 -10.26 23.22
CA LEU A 36 11.27 -9.00 22.50
C LEU A 36 10.03 -8.22 22.93
N LEU A 37 8.92 -8.94 23.18
CA LEU A 37 7.68 -8.37 23.72
C LEU A 37 7.85 -8.06 25.21
N ASN A 38 8.51 -6.94 25.48
CA ASN A 38 8.77 -6.41 26.81
C ASN A 38 8.25 -4.97 26.96
N ASN A 39 8.33 -4.44 28.17
CA ASN A 39 7.82 -3.10 28.49
C ASN A 39 8.45 -2.03 27.59
N ASN A 40 9.78 -2.06 27.42
CA ASN A 40 10.50 -1.07 26.61
C ASN A 40 10.03 -1.05 25.15
N MET A 41 9.77 -2.23 24.57
CA MET A 41 9.25 -2.32 23.20
C MET A 41 7.84 -1.73 23.11
N LEU A 42 6.91 -2.12 23.99
CA LEU A 42 5.53 -1.64 23.94
C LEU A 42 5.42 -0.14 24.25
N SER A 43 6.18 0.38 25.22
CA SER A 43 6.27 1.82 25.48
C SER A 43 6.85 2.57 24.27
N GLY A 44 7.89 2.02 23.64
CA GLY A 44 8.42 2.55 22.39
C GLY A 44 7.38 2.62 21.26
N GLN A 45 6.54 1.59 21.12
CA GLN A 45 5.44 1.60 20.16
C GLN A 45 4.36 2.62 20.52
N PHE A 46 4.08 2.83 21.81
CA PHE A 46 3.12 3.86 22.24
C PHE A 46 3.54 5.26 21.81
N HIS A 47 4.83 5.60 21.94
CA HIS A 47 5.31 6.89 21.47
C HIS A 47 5.20 7.03 19.95
N ARG A 48 5.44 5.96 19.19
CA ARG A 48 5.31 5.93 17.71
C ARG A 48 3.85 5.97 17.22
N LEU A 49 2.89 5.54 18.02
CA LEU A 49 1.49 5.49 17.62
C LEU A 49 0.94 6.91 17.39
N ASP A 50 0.29 7.15 16.26
CA ASP A 50 -0.35 8.45 16.01
C ASP A 50 -1.56 8.66 16.95
N GLY A 51 -1.56 9.78 17.67
CA GLY A 51 -2.61 10.15 18.64
C GLY A 51 -3.88 10.73 18.00
N SER A 52 -3.86 11.04 16.69
CA SER A 52 -5.01 11.63 15.97
C SER A 52 -6.01 10.60 15.46
N LYS A 53 -5.77 9.30 15.68
CA LYS A 53 -6.61 8.22 15.19
C LYS A 53 -7.93 8.10 15.98
N ALA A 54 -8.98 7.62 15.31
CA ALA A 54 -10.30 7.44 15.88
C ALA A 54 -10.28 6.58 17.15
N VAL A 55 -11.08 7.01 18.13
CA VAL A 55 -11.24 6.39 19.45
C VAL A 55 -12.31 5.31 19.38
N GLU A 56 -12.16 4.29 20.22
CA GLU A 56 -12.71 2.95 20.04
C GLU A 56 -13.96 2.64 20.89
N ILE A 57 -14.36 1.36 20.94
CA ILE A 57 -15.46 0.84 21.78
C ILE A 57 -15.21 1.13 23.27
N ASP A 58 -13.96 1.00 23.72
CA ASP A 58 -13.58 1.32 25.09
C ASP A 58 -13.46 2.82 25.36
N ARG A 59 -13.58 3.65 24.31
CA ARG A 59 -13.49 5.12 24.36
C ARG A 59 -12.17 5.64 24.96
N VAL A 60 -11.15 4.79 25.08
CA VAL A 60 -9.85 5.17 25.64
C VAL A 60 -9.03 5.87 24.57
N THR A 61 -8.73 7.14 24.79
CA THR A 61 -7.84 7.90 23.91
C THR A 61 -6.38 7.53 24.16
N LYS A 62 -5.50 7.80 23.19
CA LYS A 62 -4.05 7.66 23.41
C LYS A 62 -3.58 8.48 24.62
N ALA A 63 -4.12 9.69 24.80
CA ALA A 63 -3.78 10.57 25.91
C ALA A 63 -4.16 9.93 27.26
N ALA A 64 -5.41 9.47 27.39
CA ALA A 64 -5.90 8.81 28.60
C ALA A 64 -5.12 7.53 28.92
N TYR A 65 -4.82 6.70 27.91
CA TYR A 65 -3.98 5.52 28.10
C TYR A 65 -2.55 5.87 28.58
N GLY A 66 -2.05 7.02 28.15
CA GLY A 66 -0.72 7.53 28.49
C GLY A 66 -0.57 8.07 29.91
N GLU A 67 -1.67 8.39 30.60
CA GLU A 67 -1.63 8.90 31.98
C GLU A 67 -0.99 7.89 32.94
N ASN A 68 -1.30 6.60 32.78
CA ASN A 68 -0.74 5.49 33.55
C ASN A 68 0.03 4.50 32.64
N LEU A 69 0.85 5.03 31.73
CA LEU A 69 1.48 4.24 30.66
C LEU A 69 2.26 3.02 31.18
N ASP A 70 3.11 3.20 32.19
CA ASP A 70 4.01 2.16 32.66
C ASP A 70 3.26 0.98 33.29
N GLU A 71 2.24 1.27 34.11
CA GLU A 71 1.40 0.25 34.72
C GLU A 71 0.57 -0.50 33.65
N ASN A 72 -0.06 0.25 32.74
CA ASN A 72 -0.84 -0.31 31.64
C ASN A 72 0.00 -1.26 30.78
N VAL A 73 1.20 -0.82 30.38
CA VAL A 73 2.13 -1.62 29.59
C VAL A 73 2.62 -2.85 30.38
N MET A 74 2.97 -2.69 31.66
CA MET A 74 3.42 -3.81 32.49
C MET A 74 2.33 -4.88 32.60
N ASN A 75 1.08 -4.46 32.83
CA ASN A 75 -0.07 -5.37 32.91
C ASN A 75 -0.36 -6.05 31.57
N LEU A 76 -0.24 -5.33 30.45
CA LEU A 76 -0.36 -5.90 29.11
C LEU A 76 0.72 -6.97 28.84
N VAL A 77 1.98 -6.70 29.16
CA VAL A 77 3.09 -7.66 29.02
C VAL A 77 2.86 -8.89 29.90
N LYS A 78 2.39 -8.73 31.15
CA LYS A 78 2.02 -9.84 32.04
C LYS A 78 0.94 -10.73 31.39
N ARG A 79 -0.12 -10.15 30.83
CA ARG A 79 -1.20 -10.89 30.13
C ARG A 79 -0.69 -11.64 28.90
N ILE A 80 0.17 -11.00 28.09
CA ILE A 80 0.78 -11.64 26.91
C ILE A 80 1.66 -12.82 27.33
N ARG A 81 2.53 -12.65 28.34
CA ARG A 81 3.44 -13.71 28.81
C ARG A 81 2.71 -14.90 29.43
N ARG A 82 1.61 -14.64 30.14
CA ARG A 82 0.74 -15.67 30.72
C ARG A 82 -0.18 -16.34 29.68
N GLY A 83 -0.29 -15.78 28.47
CA GLY A 83 -1.20 -16.28 27.43
C GLY A 83 -2.67 -15.99 27.70
N THR A 84 -2.97 -15.02 28.58
CA THR A 84 -4.34 -14.61 28.93
C THR A 84 -4.80 -13.37 28.16
N TYR A 85 -3.92 -12.76 27.37
CA TYR A 85 -4.28 -11.65 26.48
C TYR A 85 -5.24 -12.13 25.38
N HIS A 86 -6.37 -11.42 25.27
CA HIS A 86 -7.34 -11.57 24.19
C HIS A 86 -7.67 -10.16 23.65
N PRO A 87 -7.59 -9.95 22.33
CA PRO A 87 -7.87 -8.65 21.72
C PRO A 87 -9.34 -8.31 21.88
N LYS A 88 -9.63 -7.02 22.05
CA LYS A 88 -11.01 -6.55 22.08
C LYS A 88 -11.59 -6.61 20.66
N PRO A 89 -12.92 -6.71 20.53
CA PRO A 89 -13.54 -6.72 19.21
C PRO A 89 -13.20 -5.47 18.40
N ALA A 90 -12.77 -5.63 17.15
CA ALA A 90 -12.47 -4.50 16.27
C ALA A 90 -13.76 -3.94 15.65
N ARG A 91 -13.92 -2.61 15.62
CA ARG A 91 -15.09 -1.97 15.00
C ARG A 91 -14.88 -1.82 13.49
N ILE A 92 -15.84 -2.28 12.69
CA ILE A 92 -15.85 -2.03 11.24
C ILE A 92 -16.51 -0.70 10.97
N THR A 93 -15.78 0.14 10.24
CA THR A 93 -16.27 1.39 9.67
C THR A 93 -16.19 1.31 8.16
N GLU A 94 -17.27 1.66 7.47
CA GLU A 94 -17.31 1.62 6.02
C GLU A 94 -16.85 2.94 5.44
N ILE A 95 -15.79 2.91 4.64
CA ILE A 95 -15.36 4.07 3.85
C ILE A 95 -15.88 3.92 2.42
N PRO A 96 -16.58 4.91 1.86
CA PRO A 96 -17.01 4.86 0.47
C PRO A 96 -15.78 4.89 -0.45
N LYS A 97 -15.75 3.97 -1.41
CA LYS A 97 -14.80 4.00 -2.52
C LYS A 97 -15.32 4.90 -3.65
N GLU A 98 -14.42 5.21 -4.57
CA GLU A 98 -14.73 6.03 -5.75
C GLU A 98 -15.69 5.34 -6.72
N ASP A 99 -15.73 4.01 -6.72
CA ASP A 99 -16.63 3.17 -7.54
C ASP A 99 -18.03 3.00 -6.94
N GLY A 100 -18.31 3.62 -5.78
CA GLY A 100 -19.57 3.50 -5.04
C GLY A 100 -19.63 2.27 -4.12
N SER A 101 -18.69 1.32 -4.24
CA SER A 101 -18.57 0.22 -3.28
C SER A 101 -18.02 0.72 -1.94
N LYS A 102 -18.16 -0.06 -0.88
CA LYS A 102 -17.66 0.30 0.45
C LYS A 102 -16.40 -0.51 0.79
N ARG A 103 -15.47 0.13 1.50
CA ARG A 103 -14.26 -0.49 2.04
C ARG A 103 -14.42 -0.61 3.56
N PRO A 104 -14.62 -1.82 4.11
CA PRO A 104 -14.66 -2.00 5.55
C PRO A 104 -13.26 -1.76 6.12
N LEU A 105 -13.14 -0.91 7.13
CA LEU A 105 -11.93 -0.71 7.92
C LEU A 105 -12.18 -1.13 9.37
N ALA A 106 -11.37 -2.05 9.84
CA ALA A 106 -11.29 -2.45 11.23
C ALA A 106 -10.43 -1.45 12.01
N ILE A 107 -11.01 -0.91 13.07
CA ILE A 107 -10.34 -0.05 14.04
C ILE A 107 -10.23 -0.87 15.35
N SER A 108 -9.00 -1.11 15.80
CA SER A 108 -8.65 -1.91 17.00
C SER A 108 -8.15 -1.08 18.18
N CYS A 109 -8.39 -1.53 19.42
CA CYS A 109 -8.18 -0.72 20.63
C CYS A 109 -6.71 -0.29 20.79
N VAL A 110 -6.44 0.70 21.66
CA VAL A 110 -5.07 1.23 21.82
C VAL A 110 -4.09 0.11 22.19
N GLU A 111 -4.43 -0.74 23.17
CA GLU A 111 -3.61 -1.91 23.54
C GLU A 111 -3.37 -2.84 22.35
N ASP A 112 -4.42 -3.17 21.61
CA ASP A 112 -4.34 -4.08 20.46
C ASP A 112 -3.48 -3.49 19.35
N LYS A 113 -3.53 -2.17 19.12
CA LYS A 113 -2.65 -1.46 18.20
C LYS A 113 -1.19 -1.56 18.64
N LEU A 114 -0.89 -1.46 19.94
CA LEU A 114 0.49 -1.62 20.45
C LEU A 114 1.02 -3.03 20.21
N VAL A 115 0.20 -4.06 20.50
CA VAL A 115 0.58 -5.45 20.26
C VAL A 115 0.75 -5.72 18.77
N GLN A 116 -0.19 -5.26 17.92
CA GLN A 116 -0.08 -5.40 16.47
C GLN A 116 1.16 -4.70 15.91
N LEU A 117 1.49 -3.49 16.38
CA LEU A 117 2.73 -2.79 15.99
C LEU A 117 3.97 -3.60 16.36
N ALA A 118 4.03 -4.10 17.59
CA ALA A 118 5.17 -4.86 18.05
C ALA A 118 5.36 -6.17 17.26
N VAL A 119 4.28 -6.93 17.06
CA VAL A 119 4.30 -8.14 16.24
C VAL A 119 4.68 -7.81 14.79
N SER A 120 4.14 -6.73 14.22
CA SER A 120 4.46 -6.28 12.87
C SER A 120 5.93 -5.93 12.70
N ASP A 121 6.53 -5.20 13.65
CA ASP A 121 7.96 -4.86 13.61
C ASP A 121 8.84 -6.11 13.66
N ILE A 122 8.52 -7.07 14.54
CA ILE A 122 9.25 -8.35 14.64
C ILE A 122 9.16 -9.12 13.33
N LEU A 123 7.95 -9.31 12.79
CA LEU A 123 7.75 -10.01 11.52
C LEU A 123 8.46 -9.28 10.37
N SER A 124 8.40 -7.95 10.33
CA SER A 124 9.07 -7.16 9.30
C SER A 124 10.58 -7.38 9.33
N ARG A 125 11.21 -7.42 10.51
CA ARG A 125 12.64 -7.71 10.60
C ARG A 125 13.00 -9.13 10.15
N ILE A 126 12.16 -10.12 10.46
CA ILE A 126 12.38 -11.51 10.04
C ILE A 126 12.23 -11.68 8.54
N TYR A 127 11.18 -11.11 7.94
CA TYR A 127 10.79 -11.42 6.57
C TYR A 127 11.28 -10.43 5.51
N GLU A 128 11.58 -9.18 5.87
CA GLU A 128 12.04 -8.17 4.91
C GLU A 128 13.29 -8.62 4.11
N PRO A 129 14.32 -9.24 4.73
CA PRO A 129 15.49 -9.77 4.00
C PRO A 129 15.17 -10.96 3.08
N LEU A 130 14.03 -11.61 3.28
CA LEU A 130 13.62 -12.79 2.52
C LEU A 130 12.78 -12.41 1.29
N PHE A 131 12.12 -11.25 1.32
CA PHE A 131 11.25 -10.81 0.24
C PHE A 131 12.04 -10.55 -1.06
N LEU A 132 11.51 -11.07 -2.16
CA LEU A 132 12.09 -10.88 -3.49
C LEU A 132 12.00 -9.41 -3.93
N PRO A 133 12.94 -8.93 -4.76
CA PRO A 133 13.02 -7.53 -5.19
C PRO A 133 11.82 -7.08 -6.06
N CYS A 134 11.04 -8.02 -6.59
CA CYS A 134 9.84 -7.76 -7.37
C CYS A 134 8.65 -7.21 -6.54
N SER A 135 8.72 -7.26 -5.21
CA SER A 135 7.64 -6.79 -4.31
C SER A 135 7.95 -5.42 -3.72
N TYR A 136 7.03 -4.48 -3.85
CA TYR A 136 7.21 -3.07 -3.44
C TYR A 136 6.19 -2.60 -2.39
N GLY A 137 5.01 -3.22 -2.34
CA GLY A 137 3.91 -2.75 -1.49
C GLY A 137 4.18 -2.94 0.00
N PHE A 138 3.89 -1.94 0.82
CA PHE A 138 4.02 -1.98 2.29
C PHE A 138 5.41 -2.36 2.82
N ARG A 139 6.48 -2.11 2.05
CA ARG A 139 7.85 -2.39 2.46
C ARG A 139 8.62 -1.10 2.78
N PRO A 140 9.51 -1.12 3.78
CA PRO A 140 10.29 0.06 4.15
C PRO A 140 11.23 0.47 3.00
N GLY A 141 11.31 1.77 2.72
CA GLY A 141 12.19 2.31 1.68
C GLY A 141 11.72 2.13 0.23
N LEU A 142 10.62 1.40 0.00
CA LEU A 142 10.03 1.19 -1.33
C LEU A 142 8.74 1.98 -1.49
N ASN A 143 8.49 2.52 -2.68
CA ASN A 143 7.28 3.29 -2.96
C ASN A 143 6.66 2.95 -4.33
N CYS A 144 5.46 3.47 -4.59
CA CYS A 144 4.73 3.22 -5.84
C CYS A 144 5.50 3.64 -7.10
N HIS A 145 6.33 4.69 -7.01
CA HIS A 145 7.10 5.16 -8.16
C HIS A 145 8.24 4.20 -8.52
N ASP A 146 8.79 3.48 -7.54
CA ASP A 146 9.84 2.49 -7.81
C ASP A 146 9.26 1.26 -8.51
N ALA A 147 8.04 0.84 -8.15
CA ALA A 147 7.28 -0.17 -8.89
C ALA A 147 7.00 0.26 -10.36
N LEU A 148 6.58 1.51 -10.57
CA LEU A 148 6.32 2.05 -11.92
C LEU A 148 7.60 2.13 -12.77
N LYS A 149 8.73 2.52 -12.18
CA LYS A 149 10.05 2.52 -12.84
C LYS A 149 10.46 1.12 -13.24
N ALA A 150 10.35 0.16 -12.32
CA ALA A 150 10.66 -1.24 -12.60
C ALA A 150 9.83 -1.76 -13.77
N LEU A 151 8.52 -1.55 -13.75
CA LEU A 151 7.63 -1.97 -14.83
C LEU A 151 8.02 -1.35 -16.19
N GLN A 152 8.35 -0.06 -16.20
CA GLN A 152 8.83 0.61 -17.41
C GLN A 152 10.16 0.02 -17.92
N GLN A 153 11.10 -0.29 -17.03
CA GLN A 153 12.39 -0.88 -17.39
C GLN A 153 12.23 -2.30 -17.95
N GLN A 154 11.42 -3.13 -17.28
CA GLN A 154 11.14 -4.51 -17.70
C GLN A 154 10.49 -4.55 -19.08
N THR A 155 9.44 -3.73 -19.29
CA THR A 155 8.74 -3.65 -20.58
C THR A 155 9.58 -3.07 -21.70
N PHE A 156 10.51 -2.15 -21.41
CA PHE A 156 11.40 -1.56 -22.42
C PHE A 156 12.34 -2.59 -23.06
N CYS A 157 12.74 -3.62 -22.31
CA CYS A 157 13.56 -4.71 -22.82
C CYS A 157 12.78 -5.73 -23.68
N ASN A 158 11.44 -5.70 -23.63
CA ASN A 158 10.58 -6.65 -24.32
C ASN A 158 9.95 -6.01 -25.56
N TRP A 159 10.58 -6.19 -26.73
CA TRP A 159 10.14 -5.54 -27.98
C TRP A 159 8.83 -6.10 -28.56
N SER A 160 8.53 -7.38 -28.37
CA SER A 160 7.31 -8.05 -28.86
C SER A 160 6.69 -8.93 -27.77
N GLY A 161 6.54 -8.35 -26.59
CA GLY A 161 6.14 -9.05 -25.37
C GLY A 161 4.64 -9.03 -25.09
N ALA A 162 4.32 -9.41 -23.86
CA ALA A 162 2.99 -9.34 -23.28
C ALA A 162 3.03 -8.80 -21.86
N ILE A 163 1.91 -8.25 -21.42
CA ILE A 163 1.66 -7.86 -20.03
C ILE A 163 0.47 -8.64 -19.51
N VAL A 164 0.60 -9.21 -18.32
CA VAL A 164 -0.49 -9.83 -17.59
C VAL A 164 -0.73 -9.00 -16.33
N GLU A 165 -1.88 -8.32 -16.28
CA GLU A 165 -2.36 -7.59 -15.10
C GLU A 165 -3.27 -8.52 -14.29
N ILE A 166 -3.00 -8.62 -12.99
CA ILE A 166 -3.69 -9.52 -12.07
C ILE A 166 -4.21 -8.73 -10.87
N ASP A 167 -5.51 -8.90 -10.58
CA ASP A 167 -6.19 -8.40 -9.38
C ASP A 167 -6.80 -9.61 -8.64
N ILE A 168 -6.60 -9.67 -7.32
CA ILE A 168 -7.13 -10.76 -6.48
C ILE A 168 -8.41 -10.30 -5.80
N ARG A 169 -9.48 -11.10 -5.95
CA ARG A 169 -10.80 -10.73 -5.45
C ARG A 169 -10.82 -10.66 -3.93
N LYS A 170 -11.07 -9.46 -3.38
CA LYS A 170 -11.19 -9.20 -1.93
C LYS A 170 -10.02 -9.78 -1.12
N TYR A 171 -8.79 -9.72 -1.65
CA TYR A 171 -7.61 -10.40 -1.11
C TYR A 171 -7.48 -10.39 0.42
N PHE A 172 -7.50 -9.21 1.04
CA PHE A 172 -7.36 -9.10 2.50
C PHE A 172 -8.43 -9.87 3.29
N ASN A 173 -9.63 -10.03 2.75
CA ASN A 173 -10.74 -10.70 3.44
C ASN A 173 -10.77 -12.21 3.18
N THR A 174 -9.94 -12.74 2.28
CA THR A 174 -10.00 -14.15 1.85
C THR A 174 -8.75 -14.95 2.21
N ILE A 175 -7.75 -14.35 2.88
CA ILE A 175 -6.53 -15.07 3.28
C ILE A 175 -6.90 -16.17 4.27
N PRO A 176 -6.72 -17.45 3.94
CA PRO A 176 -7.11 -18.53 4.83
C PRO A 176 -6.08 -18.65 5.97
N HIS A 177 -6.56 -18.60 7.20
CA HIS A 177 -5.71 -18.56 8.40
C HIS A 177 -4.84 -19.81 8.59
N PRO A 178 -5.33 -21.06 8.37
CA PRO A 178 -4.51 -22.26 8.53
C PRO A 178 -3.24 -22.24 7.67
N GLU A 179 -3.37 -21.86 6.40
CA GLU A 179 -2.28 -21.77 5.42
C GLU A 179 -1.32 -20.65 5.79
N LEU A 180 -1.84 -19.48 6.21
CA LEU A 180 -0.99 -18.38 6.70
C LEU A 180 -0.16 -18.81 7.90
N MET A 181 -0.78 -19.47 8.87
CA MET A 181 -0.10 -19.98 10.07
C MET A 181 0.95 -21.03 9.72
N GLU A 182 0.68 -21.88 8.73
CA GLU A 182 1.64 -22.88 8.25
C GLU A 182 2.86 -22.23 7.59
N LEU A 183 2.65 -21.17 6.79
CA LEU A 183 3.77 -20.41 6.22
C LEU A 183 4.62 -19.72 7.30
N LEU A 184 4.00 -19.23 8.36
CA LEU A 184 4.72 -18.63 9.50
C LEU A 184 5.55 -19.66 10.26
N ARG A 185 5.03 -20.88 10.46
CA ARG A 185 5.74 -21.98 11.15
C ARG A 185 7.05 -22.37 10.49
N ARG A 186 7.19 -22.21 9.17
CA ARG A 186 8.44 -22.49 8.44
C ARG A 186 9.63 -21.65 8.89
N LYS A 187 9.37 -20.50 9.54
CA LYS A 187 10.40 -19.56 9.99
C LYS A 187 10.41 -19.33 11.49
N ILE A 188 9.29 -19.56 12.15
CA ILE A 188 9.11 -19.27 13.57
C ILE A 188 8.70 -20.54 14.30
N ALA A 189 9.56 -21.05 15.18
CA ALA A 189 9.24 -22.22 16.01
C ALA A 189 8.55 -21.86 17.33
N VAL A 190 8.51 -20.57 17.69
CA VAL A 190 7.98 -20.09 18.98
C VAL A 190 6.46 -20.21 19.02
N ARG A 191 5.96 -21.33 19.57
CA ARG A 191 4.52 -21.63 19.70
C ARG A 191 3.71 -20.50 20.33
N ARG A 192 4.23 -19.86 21.39
CA ARG A 192 3.53 -18.76 22.08
C ARG A 192 3.37 -17.51 21.20
N PHE A 193 4.36 -17.22 20.35
CA PHE A 193 4.31 -16.07 19.43
C PHE A 193 3.36 -16.35 18.27
N LEU A 194 3.39 -17.57 17.71
CA LEU A 194 2.42 -18.00 16.72
C LEU A 194 0.99 -17.94 17.26
N ARG A 195 0.74 -18.42 18.49
CA ARG A 195 -0.57 -18.31 19.15
C ARG A 195 -1.01 -16.86 19.33
N LEU A 196 -0.09 -15.95 19.64
CA LEU A 196 -0.41 -14.53 19.71
C LEU A 196 -0.86 -13.98 18.35
N ILE A 197 -0.18 -14.33 17.26
CA ILE A 197 -0.58 -13.95 15.90
C ILE A 197 -1.97 -14.51 15.57
N GLU A 198 -2.20 -15.79 15.87
CA GLU A 198 -3.48 -16.46 15.65
C GLU A 198 -4.64 -15.78 16.38
N VAL A 199 -4.42 -15.42 17.65
CA VAL A 199 -5.39 -14.69 18.46
C VAL A 199 -5.65 -13.28 17.88
N LEU A 200 -4.64 -12.61 17.33
CA LEU A 200 -4.80 -11.29 16.71
C LEU A 200 -5.57 -11.35 15.39
N ILE A 201 -5.34 -12.36 14.53
CA ILE A 201 -6.02 -12.48 13.23
C ILE A 201 -7.45 -13.04 13.37
N THR A 202 -7.71 -13.85 14.40
CA THR A 202 -9.05 -14.38 14.70
C THR A 202 -9.88 -13.48 15.62
N ALA A 203 -9.35 -12.29 15.94
CA ALA A 203 -10.01 -11.31 16.81
C ALA A 203 -11.44 -11.03 16.34
N PRO A 204 -12.41 -10.97 17.27
CA PRO A 204 -13.80 -10.73 16.90
C PRO A 204 -13.98 -9.34 16.28
N ILE A 205 -14.99 -9.21 15.44
CA ILE A 205 -15.28 -8.01 14.66
C ILE A 205 -16.72 -7.59 14.94
N ILE A 206 -16.93 -6.28 15.15
CA ILE A 206 -18.25 -5.67 15.29
C ILE A 206 -18.59 -4.91 14.02
N ALA A 207 -19.60 -5.38 13.31
CA ALA A 207 -20.21 -4.69 12.18
C ALA A 207 -21.64 -4.25 12.56
N GLY A 208 -21.86 -2.95 12.72
CA GLY A 208 -23.13 -2.43 13.23
C GLY A 208 -23.39 -2.90 14.67
N LYS A 209 -24.42 -3.73 14.88
CA LYS A 209 -24.77 -4.33 16.17
C LYS A 209 -24.35 -5.81 16.29
N GLN A 210 -23.79 -6.41 15.23
CA GLN A 210 -23.48 -7.83 15.19
C GLN A 210 -22.02 -8.06 15.54
N LEU A 211 -21.79 -8.92 16.54
CA LEU A 211 -20.47 -9.47 16.87
C LEU A 211 -20.28 -10.76 16.09
N SER A 212 -19.17 -10.88 15.37
CA SER A 212 -18.81 -12.09 14.62
C SER A 212 -17.34 -12.41 14.83
N ARG A 213 -16.98 -13.70 14.78
CA ARG A 213 -15.58 -14.12 14.82
C ARG A 213 -14.97 -13.96 13.43
N ASN A 214 -13.72 -13.53 13.37
CA ASN A 214 -13.01 -13.48 12.08
C ASN A 214 -12.48 -14.87 11.72
N GLU A 215 -13.13 -15.53 10.76
CA GLU A 215 -12.78 -16.91 10.35
C GLU A 215 -11.75 -16.94 9.21
N GLN A 216 -11.64 -15.86 8.43
CA GLN A 216 -10.69 -15.75 7.33
C GLN A 216 -10.33 -14.29 7.05
N GLY A 217 -9.18 -14.08 6.43
CA GLY A 217 -8.68 -12.77 6.08
C GLY A 217 -8.04 -12.01 7.24
N CYS A 218 -7.31 -10.97 6.89
CA CYS A 218 -6.74 -10.00 7.83
C CYS A 218 -7.56 -8.71 7.73
N PRO A 219 -8.18 -8.23 8.81
CA PRO A 219 -9.05 -7.07 8.76
C PRO A 219 -8.33 -5.85 8.18
N GLN A 220 -8.93 -5.22 7.17
CA GLN A 220 -8.33 -4.08 6.52
C GLN A 220 -8.30 -2.89 7.49
N GLY A 221 -7.15 -2.24 7.67
CA GLY A 221 -6.97 -1.20 8.70
C GLY A 221 -6.28 -1.70 9.98
N SER A 222 -6.19 -3.02 10.19
CA SER A 222 -5.23 -3.57 11.16
C SER A 222 -3.80 -3.30 10.71
N ILE A 223 -2.95 -2.99 11.68
CA ILE A 223 -1.53 -2.67 11.47
C ILE A 223 -0.75 -3.92 11.06
N LEU A 224 -1.20 -5.09 11.48
CA LEU A 224 -0.55 -6.37 11.22
C LEU A 224 -0.86 -6.92 9.81
N SER A 225 -2.02 -6.56 9.26
CA SER A 225 -2.50 -7.08 7.97
C SER A 225 -1.51 -6.92 6.80
N PRO A 226 -0.83 -5.77 6.60
CA PRO A 226 0.06 -5.58 5.45
C PRO A 226 1.26 -6.56 5.43
N ILE A 227 1.91 -6.79 6.57
CA ILE A 227 3.07 -7.70 6.63
C ILE A 227 2.63 -9.16 6.45
N LEU A 228 1.51 -9.58 7.07
CA LEU A 228 0.97 -10.92 6.88
C LEU A 228 0.57 -11.18 5.43
N ALA A 229 -0.10 -10.20 4.81
CA ALA A 229 -0.45 -10.22 3.40
C ALA A 229 0.79 -10.36 2.49
N ASN A 230 1.87 -9.67 2.80
CA ASN A 230 3.11 -9.78 2.03
C ASN A 230 3.80 -11.13 2.22
N ILE A 231 3.85 -11.67 3.44
CA ILE A 231 4.38 -13.01 3.72
C ILE A 231 3.61 -14.05 2.89
N TYR A 232 2.29 -13.96 2.91
CA TYR A 232 1.42 -14.89 2.18
C TYR A 232 1.70 -14.87 0.66
N LEU A 233 1.59 -13.70 0.01
CA LEU A 233 1.82 -13.58 -1.43
C LEU A 233 3.27 -13.86 -1.84
N HIS A 234 4.22 -13.61 -0.95
CA HIS A 234 5.61 -13.96 -1.22
C HIS A 234 5.79 -15.46 -1.43
N HIS A 235 5.12 -16.29 -0.63
CA HIS A 235 5.18 -17.74 -0.80
C HIS A 235 4.27 -18.25 -1.92
N VAL A 236 3.05 -17.71 -2.04
CA VAL A 236 2.07 -18.19 -3.01
C VAL A 236 2.44 -17.81 -4.44
N ILE A 237 2.90 -16.57 -4.63
CA ILE A 237 3.19 -15.98 -5.94
C ILE A 237 4.69 -15.72 -6.13
N ASP A 238 5.34 -14.91 -5.29
CA ASP A 238 6.69 -14.40 -5.64
C ASP A 238 7.71 -15.53 -5.82
N LYS A 239 7.80 -16.46 -4.86
CA LYS A 239 8.70 -17.61 -4.93
C LYS A 239 8.33 -18.57 -6.06
N TRP A 240 7.04 -18.87 -6.19
CA TRP A 240 6.55 -19.76 -7.25
C TRP A 240 6.85 -19.20 -8.64
N PHE A 241 6.63 -17.89 -8.85
CA PHE A 241 6.93 -17.22 -10.11
C PHE A 241 8.42 -17.27 -10.42
N ALA A 242 9.28 -17.01 -9.42
CA ALA A 242 10.74 -17.12 -9.57
C ALA A 242 11.18 -18.55 -9.94
N GLU A 243 10.57 -19.58 -9.34
CA GLU A 243 10.85 -20.99 -9.66
C GLU A 243 10.46 -21.36 -11.10
N ILE A 244 9.25 -20.98 -11.53
CA ILE A 244 8.79 -21.28 -12.90
C ILE A 244 9.48 -20.42 -13.96
N SER A 245 9.94 -19.21 -13.61
CA SER A 245 10.66 -18.34 -14.54
C SER A 245 12.00 -18.93 -14.96
N HIS A 246 12.64 -19.73 -14.10
CA HIS A 246 13.91 -20.38 -14.42
C HIS A 246 13.74 -21.76 -15.04
N SER A 247 12.68 -22.49 -14.70
CA SER A 247 12.51 -23.90 -15.07
C SER A 247 11.58 -24.13 -16.26
N SER A 248 10.51 -23.34 -16.39
CA SER A 248 9.34 -23.70 -17.18
C SER A 248 8.95 -22.67 -18.25
N LEU A 249 9.40 -21.43 -18.12
CA LEU A 249 9.10 -20.31 -19.02
C LEU A 249 10.32 -19.98 -19.88
N ARG A 250 10.08 -19.55 -21.12
CA ARG A 250 11.12 -19.16 -22.07
C ARG A 250 11.22 -17.65 -22.23
N GLY A 251 12.45 -17.18 -22.44
CA GLY A 251 12.74 -15.76 -22.59
C GLY A 251 12.67 -14.99 -21.27
N ARG A 252 12.82 -13.66 -21.37
CA ARG A 252 12.78 -12.79 -20.21
C ARG A 252 11.35 -12.67 -19.67
N VAL A 253 11.18 -13.05 -18.41
CA VAL A 253 9.92 -12.92 -17.67
C VAL A 253 10.19 -12.24 -16.33
N GLU A 254 9.40 -11.22 -16.01
CA GLU A 254 9.62 -10.40 -14.81
C GLU A 254 8.27 -9.99 -14.22
N MET A 255 8.27 -9.65 -12.94
CA MET A 255 7.06 -9.25 -12.20
C MET A 255 7.32 -7.95 -11.43
N VAL A 256 6.27 -7.15 -11.29
CA VAL A 256 6.15 -6.07 -10.32
C VAL A 256 4.89 -6.31 -9.50
N ARG A 257 5.06 -6.44 -8.18
CA ARG A 257 3.97 -6.59 -7.22
C ARG A 257 3.92 -5.40 -6.28
N TYR A 258 2.75 -4.81 -6.12
CA TYR A 258 2.47 -3.82 -5.09
C TYR A 258 1.25 -4.27 -4.28
N ALA A 259 1.52 -4.92 -3.14
CA ALA A 259 0.48 -5.60 -2.37
C ALA A 259 -0.22 -6.69 -3.19
N ASP A 260 -1.52 -6.52 -3.46
CA ASP A 260 -2.37 -7.37 -4.29
C ASP A 260 -2.35 -7.00 -5.78
N ASP A 261 -2.04 -5.76 -6.14
CA ASP A 261 -1.90 -5.33 -7.53
C ASP A 261 -0.61 -5.93 -8.12
N MET A 262 -0.74 -6.79 -9.12
CA MET A 262 0.38 -7.52 -9.73
C MET A 262 0.41 -7.35 -11.24
N ILE A 263 1.61 -7.11 -11.77
CA ILE A 263 1.86 -7.05 -13.21
C ILE A 263 3.03 -7.94 -13.55
N PHE A 264 2.81 -8.83 -14.50
CA PHE A 264 3.84 -9.69 -15.07
C PHE A 264 4.14 -9.23 -16.49
N THR A 265 5.41 -9.28 -16.87
CA THR A 265 5.90 -8.93 -18.20
C THR A 265 6.58 -10.13 -18.80
N PHE A 266 6.30 -10.39 -20.08
CA PHE A 266 6.84 -11.52 -20.81
C PHE A 266 7.47 -11.03 -22.09
N GLN A 267 8.63 -11.58 -22.46
CA GLN A 267 9.22 -11.37 -23.77
C GLN A 267 8.47 -12.13 -24.86
N VAL A 268 7.85 -13.27 -24.52
CA VAL A 268 7.17 -14.17 -25.45
C VAL A 268 5.68 -14.24 -25.12
N GLN A 269 4.83 -13.88 -26.08
CA GLN A 269 3.37 -13.86 -25.94
C GLN A 269 2.78 -15.21 -25.49
N ARG A 270 3.22 -16.32 -26.10
CA ARG A 270 2.72 -17.67 -25.77
C ARG A 270 2.97 -18.07 -24.32
N GLU A 271 4.09 -17.63 -23.73
CA GLU A 271 4.39 -17.91 -22.32
C GLU A 271 3.46 -17.14 -21.38
N ALA A 272 3.04 -15.93 -21.77
CA ALA A 272 2.06 -15.16 -21.03
C ALA A 272 0.68 -15.81 -21.04
N GLU A 273 0.24 -16.33 -22.20
CA GLU A 273 -1.01 -17.08 -22.34
C GLU A 273 -1.00 -18.35 -21.48
N ARG A 274 0.09 -19.12 -21.54
CA ARG A 274 0.28 -20.32 -20.71
C ARG A 274 0.26 -19.99 -19.22
N PHE A 275 0.98 -18.94 -18.82
CA PHE A 275 0.99 -18.48 -17.43
C PHE A 275 -0.40 -18.05 -16.96
N TYR A 276 -1.11 -17.26 -17.77
CA TYR A 276 -2.45 -16.78 -17.46
C TYR A 276 -3.45 -17.94 -17.28
N GLY A 277 -3.33 -19.02 -18.05
CA GLY A 277 -4.16 -20.23 -17.89
C GLY A 277 -3.84 -21.07 -16.64
N VAL A 278 -2.61 -21.01 -16.11
CA VAL A 278 -2.19 -21.79 -14.94
C VAL A 278 -2.38 -21.03 -13.63
N LEU A 279 -2.27 -19.70 -13.65
CA LEU A 279 -2.33 -18.85 -12.47
C LEU A 279 -3.60 -19.04 -11.62
N PRO A 280 -4.83 -19.14 -12.18
CA PRO A 280 -6.03 -19.41 -11.38
C PRO A 280 -5.93 -20.71 -10.58
N LYS A 281 -5.36 -21.77 -11.16
CA LYS A 281 -5.16 -23.06 -10.48
C LYS A 281 -4.21 -22.91 -9.29
N ARG A 282 -3.14 -22.12 -9.45
CA ARG A 282 -2.21 -21.80 -8.37
C ARG A 282 -2.88 -21.01 -7.25
N LEU A 283 -3.66 -19.98 -7.57
CA LEU A 283 -4.37 -19.17 -6.57
C LEU A 283 -5.41 -19.99 -5.81
N ASN A 284 -6.22 -20.78 -6.52
CA ASN A 284 -7.25 -21.62 -5.92
C ASN A 284 -6.68 -22.66 -4.96
N LYS A 285 -5.49 -23.22 -5.24
CA LYS A 285 -4.78 -24.14 -4.32
C LYS A 285 -4.51 -23.51 -2.95
N TYR A 286 -4.41 -22.18 -2.87
CA TYR A 286 -4.19 -21.42 -1.65
C TYR A 286 -5.44 -20.62 -1.23
N GLY A 287 -6.64 -21.02 -1.67
CA GLY A 287 -7.88 -20.35 -1.27
C GLY A 287 -8.04 -18.92 -1.78
N LEU A 288 -7.26 -18.51 -2.79
CA LEU A 288 -7.37 -17.20 -3.42
C LEU A 288 -8.11 -17.31 -4.75
N ALA A 289 -8.90 -16.29 -5.09
CA ALA A 289 -9.63 -16.22 -6.35
C ALA A 289 -9.14 -15.05 -7.21
N LEU A 290 -8.94 -15.30 -8.51
CA LEU A 290 -8.66 -14.25 -9.49
C LEU A 290 -9.90 -13.37 -9.68
N HIS A 291 -9.68 -12.08 -9.92
CA HIS A 291 -10.75 -11.17 -10.33
C HIS A 291 -10.81 -11.11 -11.85
N ASP A 292 -11.62 -11.95 -12.47
CA ASP A 292 -11.65 -12.13 -13.93
C ASP A 292 -11.95 -10.82 -14.68
N ASP A 293 -12.90 -9.99 -14.20
CA ASP A 293 -13.25 -8.72 -14.87
C ASP A 293 -12.12 -7.66 -14.88
N LYS A 294 -11.13 -7.82 -14.01
CA LYS A 294 -10.03 -6.85 -13.86
C LYS A 294 -8.69 -7.41 -14.30
N SER A 295 -8.57 -8.72 -14.38
CA SER A 295 -7.34 -9.40 -14.74
C SER A 295 -7.32 -9.56 -16.24
N GLN A 296 -6.26 -9.12 -16.90
CA GLN A 296 -6.20 -9.09 -18.36
C GLN A 296 -4.82 -9.42 -18.90
N LEU A 297 -4.81 -10.10 -20.05
CA LEU A 297 -3.63 -10.33 -20.87
C LEU A 297 -3.63 -9.32 -22.02
N LEU A 298 -2.57 -8.52 -22.12
CA LEU A 298 -2.43 -7.48 -23.12
C LEU A 298 -1.16 -7.67 -23.95
N PRO A 299 -1.21 -7.48 -25.29
CA PRO A 299 0.01 -7.41 -26.09
C PRO A 299 0.82 -6.18 -25.68
N ALA A 300 2.14 -6.32 -25.67
CA ALA A 300 3.05 -5.29 -25.18
C ALA A 300 4.33 -5.18 -26.02
N GLY A 301 5.10 -4.13 -25.74
CA GLY A 301 6.36 -3.86 -26.44
C GLY A 301 6.28 -2.95 -27.67
N HIS A 302 7.47 -2.65 -28.20
CA HIS A 302 7.70 -1.72 -29.30
C HIS A 302 7.02 -2.16 -30.61
N ILE A 303 7.21 -3.41 -31.00
CA ILE A 303 6.74 -3.98 -32.27
C ILE A 303 5.22 -4.02 -32.30
N ALA A 304 4.59 -4.47 -31.21
CA ALA A 304 3.13 -4.51 -31.09
C ALA A 304 2.52 -3.10 -31.27
N ALA A 305 3.09 -2.09 -30.59
CA ALA A 305 2.62 -0.71 -30.75
C ALA A 305 2.90 -0.10 -32.12
N LEU A 306 4.01 -0.46 -32.75
CA LEU A 306 4.29 -0.03 -34.12
C LEU A 306 3.24 -0.58 -35.09
N LYS A 307 2.94 -1.89 -35.03
CA LYS A 307 1.93 -2.54 -35.86
C LYS A 307 0.55 -1.94 -35.67
N ALA A 308 0.10 -1.78 -34.41
CA ALA A 308 -1.19 -1.17 -34.12
C ALA A 308 -1.26 0.27 -34.64
N SER A 309 -0.18 1.05 -34.51
CA SER A 309 -0.17 2.42 -35.05
C SER A 309 -0.21 2.45 -36.58
N GLN A 310 0.35 1.45 -37.27
CA GLN A 310 0.31 1.34 -38.74
C GLN A 310 -1.09 0.97 -39.23
N SER A 311 -1.85 0.19 -38.46
CA SER A 311 -3.26 -0.11 -38.75
C SER A 311 -4.24 0.98 -38.29
N GLY A 312 -3.74 2.13 -37.80
CA GLY A 312 -4.58 3.23 -37.29
C GLY A 312 -5.18 2.99 -35.90
N GLU A 313 -4.80 1.90 -35.24
CA GLU A 313 -5.27 1.51 -33.91
C GLU A 313 -4.29 1.89 -32.81
N ARG A 314 -4.65 1.59 -31.55
CA ARG A 314 -3.78 1.76 -30.38
C ARG A 314 -3.79 0.49 -29.56
N LEU A 315 -2.65 0.19 -28.93
CA LEU A 315 -2.61 -0.86 -27.93
C LEU A 315 -3.57 -0.57 -26.78
N PRO A 316 -4.20 -1.62 -26.22
CA PRO A 316 -4.97 -1.49 -25.00
C PRO A 316 -4.17 -0.85 -23.86
N THR A 317 -4.88 -0.13 -23.00
CA THR A 317 -4.29 0.50 -21.80
C THR A 317 -4.73 -0.26 -20.55
N PHE A 318 -3.89 -0.27 -19.52
CA PHE A 318 -4.20 -0.84 -18.21
C PHE A 318 -4.02 0.17 -17.08
N ASN A 319 -4.47 -0.15 -15.88
CA ASN A 319 -4.51 0.78 -14.74
C ASN A 319 -3.69 0.27 -13.56
N PHE A 320 -2.52 0.85 -13.32
CA PHE A 320 -1.64 0.45 -12.23
C PHE A 320 -1.33 1.62 -11.28
N LEU A 321 -1.49 1.42 -9.98
CA LEU A 321 -1.09 2.36 -8.92
C LEU A 321 -1.61 3.81 -9.08
N GLY A 322 -2.82 3.96 -9.64
CA GLY A 322 -3.44 5.26 -9.88
C GLY A 322 -3.03 5.93 -11.21
N PHE A 323 -2.30 5.23 -12.05
CA PHE A 323 -1.92 5.65 -13.39
C PHE A 323 -2.52 4.71 -14.44
N THR A 324 -2.78 5.26 -15.62
CA THR A 324 -3.09 4.50 -16.81
C THR A 324 -1.81 4.32 -17.60
N GLY A 325 -1.40 3.07 -17.80
CA GLY A 325 -0.29 2.68 -18.66
C GLY A 325 -0.72 2.70 -20.12
N TYR A 326 0.03 3.40 -20.97
CA TYR A 326 -0.26 3.51 -22.40
C TYR A 326 1.02 3.58 -23.23
N TRP A 327 0.95 3.13 -24.48
CA TRP A 327 2.10 3.06 -25.36
C TRP A 327 2.22 4.37 -26.11
N GLY A 328 3.41 4.98 -26.09
CA GLY A 328 3.65 6.26 -26.74
C GLY A 328 5.09 6.41 -27.23
N LYS A 329 5.27 7.21 -28.29
CA LYS A 329 6.60 7.45 -28.88
C LYS A 329 7.50 8.27 -27.96
N THR A 330 8.77 7.89 -27.89
CA THR A 330 9.85 8.68 -27.32
C THR A 330 10.18 9.87 -28.23
N ARG A 331 11.05 10.78 -27.77
CA ARG A 331 11.60 11.85 -28.63
C ARG A 331 12.36 11.28 -29.84
N ASN A 332 12.93 10.08 -29.69
CA ASN A 332 13.71 9.40 -30.73
C ASN A 332 12.85 8.45 -31.58
N GLY A 333 11.52 8.55 -31.53
CA GLY A 333 10.60 7.79 -32.39
C GLY A 333 10.19 6.40 -31.90
N TYR A 334 10.94 5.79 -30.96
CA TYR A 334 10.61 4.45 -30.45
C TYR A 334 9.37 4.43 -29.54
N TRP A 335 8.50 3.43 -29.68
CA TRP A 335 7.40 3.16 -28.75
C TRP A 335 7.90 2.64 -27.40
N ARG A 336 7.35 3.21 -26.31
CA ARG A 336 7.55 2.72 -24.93
C ARG A 336 6.27 2.84 -24.11
N LEU A 337 6.23 2.10 -23.00
CA LEU A 337 5.23 2.29 -21.95
C LEU A 337 5.42 3.67 -21.28
N LYS A 338 4.33 4.42 -21.17
CA LYS A 338 4.20 5.71 -20.47
C LYS A 338 3.04 5.67 -19.50
N PHE A 339 3.06 6.57 -18.52
CA PHE A 339 2.02 6.64 -17.50
C PHE A 339 1.37 8.02 -17.45
N THR A 340 0.04 8.05 -17.35
CA THR A 340 -0.73 9.27 -17.10
C THR A 340 -1.70 9.06 -15.95
N SER A 341 -2.09 10.13 -15.23
CA SER A 341 -3.09 10.03 -14.17
C SER A 341 -4.39 9.44 -14.70
N ARG A 342 -4.93 8.46 -13.97
CA ARG A 342 -6.25 7.87 -14.22
C ARG A 342 -7.34 8.94 -14.32
N LYS A 343 -8.15 8.88 -15.39
CA LYS A 343 -9.15 9.91 -15.73
C LYS A 343 -10.27 9.99 -14.69
N ASP A 344 -10.76 8.82 -14.25
CA ASP A 344 -11.77 8.65 -13.21
C ASP A 344 -11.33 9.27 -11.89
N ARG A 345 -10.13 8.89 -11.41
CA ARG A 345 -9.56 9.44 -10.15
C ARG A 345 -9.29 10.94 -10.24
N PHE A 346 -8.81 11.41 -11.38
CA PHE A 346 -8.59 12.83 -11.65
C PHE A 346 -9.90 13.62 -11.52
N ALA A 347 -10.97 13.16 -12.18
CA ALA A 347 -12.28 13.80 -12.14
C ALA A 347 -12.89 13.75 -10.73
N ALA A 348 -12.84 12.59 -10.07
CA ALA A 348 -13.32 12.41 -8.71
C ALA A 348 -12.62 13.34 -7.72
N LYS A 349 -11.30 13.52 -7.84
CA LYS A 349 -10.53 14.41 -6.96
C LYS A 349 -10.93 15.88 -7.13
N LEU A 350 -11.11 16.35 -8.37
CA LEU A 350 -11.58 17.72 -8.64
C LEU A 350 -13.03 17.93 -8.16
N LYS A 351 -13.89 16.92 -8.31
CA LYS A 351 -15.26 16.95 -7.77
C LYS A 351 -15.23 17.04 -6.24
N GLY A 352 -14.45 16.19 -5.58
CA GLY A 352 -14.30 16.22 -4.12
C GLY A 352 -13.77 17.56 -3.59
N LEU A 353 -12.82 18.19 -4.29
CA LEU A 353 -12.36 19.55 -3.95
C LEU A 353 -13.47 20.59 -4.05
N ARG A 354 -14.29 20.51 -5.11
CA ARG A 354 -15.44 21.40 -5.31
C ARG A 354 -16.47 21.21 -4.20
N ASP A 355 -16.82 19.96 -3.89
CA ASP A 355 -17.83 19.61 -2.90
C ASP A 355 -17.37 20.02 -1.48
N PHE A 356 -16.09 19.82 -1.16
CA PHE A 356 -15.50 20.29 0.10
C PHE A 356 -15.59 21.81 0.24
N LEU A 357 -15.24 22.55 -0.82
CA LEU A 357 -15.34 24.01 -0.83
C LEU A 357 -16.78 24.49 -0.73
N TRP A 358 -17.73 23.79 -1.36
CA TRP A 358 -19.16 24.08 -1.23
C TRP A 358 -19.67 23.90 0.20
N LYS A 359 -19.32 22.79 0.86
CA LYS A 359 -19.71 22.54 2.26
C LYS A 359 -19.09 23.56 3.23
N ASN A 360 -17.95 24.15 2.88
CA ASN A 360 -17.21 25.11 3.70
C ASN A 360 -17.33 26.56 3.19
N LEU A 361 -18.50 26.97 2.68
CA LEU A 361 -18.75 28.34 2.25
C LEU A 361 -18.71 29.35 3.41
N THR A 362 -19.24 28.97 4.58
CA THR A 362 -19.34 29.82 5.77
C THR A 362 -18.11 29.76 6.67
N SER A 363 -17.32 28.69 6.57
CA SER A 363 -16.13 28.43 7.39
C SER A 363 -14.98 29.44 7.21
N ASN A 364 -13.99 29.36 8.10
CA ASN A 364 -12.78 30.19 8.04
C ASN A 364 -12.02 29.98 6.71
N ARG A 365 -11.93 31.06 5.90
CA ARG A 365 -11.33 31.00 4.56
C ARG A 365 -9.87 30.55 4.57
N GLY A 366 -9.09 31.01 5.56
CA GLY A 366 -7.67 30.68 5.66
C GLY A 366 -7.46 29.19 5.91
N GLN A 367 -8.21 28.61 6.85
CA GLN A 367 -8.10 27.18 7.18
C GLN A 367 -8.62 26.28 6.05
N THR A 368 -9.76 26.62 5.45
CA THR A 368 -10.29 25.91 4.28
C THR A 368 -9.28 25.91 3.14
N LEU A 369 -8.68 27.07 2.85
CA LEU A 369 -7.71 27.20 1.77
C LEU A 369 -6.40 26.44 2.07
N LYS A 370 -5.88 26.50 3.30
CA LYS A 370 -4.72 25.68 3.72
C LYS A 370 -4.97 24.18 3.52
N THR A 371 -6.17 23.71 3.84
CA THR A 371 -6.58 22.31 3.64
C THR A 371 -6.60 21.94 2.16
N VAL A 372 -7.23 22.76 1.32
CA VAL A 372 -7.28 22.55 -0.13
C VAL A 372 -5.88 22.57 -0.75
N ILE A 373 -5.03 23.52 -0.34
CA ILE A 373 -3.65 23.61 -0.81
C ILE A 373 -2.86 22.35 -0.43
N SER A 374 -3.02 21.85 0.79
CA SER A 374 -2.39 20.59 1.23
C SER A 374 -2.80 19.42 0.34
N VAL A 375 -4.09 19.30 0.02
CA VAL A 375 -4.61 18.24 -0.87
C VAL A 375 -4.05 18.38 -2.29
N VAL A 376 -4.00 19.60 -2.84
CA VAL A 376 -3.46 19.85 -4.18
C VAL A 376 -1.96 19.53 -4.22
N ARG A 377 -1.18 19.97 -3.22
CA ARG A 377 0.25 19.64 -3.11
C ARG A 377 0.47 18.13 -3.02
N GLY A 378 -0.29 17.43 -2.20
CA GLY A 378 -0.19 15.96 -2.08
C GLY A 378 -0.45 15.26 -3.41
N TRP A 379 -1.49 15.67 -4.13
CA TRP A 379 -1.80 15.11 -5.45
C TRP A 379 -0.69 15.39 -6.46
N VAL A 380 -0.15 16.62 -6.50
CA VAL A 380 0.96 17.00 -7.38
C VAL A 380 2.24 16.23 -7.06
N ASN A 381 2.55 16.03 -5.78
CA ASN A 381 3.74 15.29 -5.34
C ASN A 381 3.71 13.81 -5.78
N TYR A 382 2.53 13.20 -5.79
CA TYR A 382 2.34 11.83 -6.25
C TYR A 382 2.28 11.74 -7.78
N HIS A 383 1.49 12.57 -8.44
CA HIS A 383 1.29 12.47 -9.89
C HIS A 383 2.34 13.20 -10.74
N GLY A 384 3.28 13.90 -10.11
CA GLY A 384 4.41 14.61 -10.72
C GLY A 384 5.48 13.69 -11.30
N ILE A 385 5.14 12.85 -12.27
CA ILE A 385 6.06 11.97 -13.01
C ILE A 385 6.36 12.54 -14.42
N SER A 386 7.48 12.12 -15.01
CA SER A 386 7.98 12.64 -16.30
C SER A 386 6.96 12.61 -17.44
N ASP A 387 6.18 11.54 -17.56
CA ASP A 387 5.21 11.36 -18.66
C ASP A 387 3.86 12.07 -18.41
N ASN A 388 3.65 12.67 -17.23
CA ASN A 388 2.33 13.14 -16.78
C ASN A 388 2.25 14.66 -16.54
N GLN A 389 3.28 15.42 -16.93
CA GLN A 389 3.36 16.87 -16.69
C GLN A 389 2.12 17.64 -17.17
N ARG A 390 1.58 17.29 -18.35
CA ARG A 390 0.37 17.93 -18.91
C ARG A 390 -0.84 17.78 -18.00
N ARG A 391 -1.10 16.59 -17.47
CA ARG A 391 -2.23 16.35 -16.55
C ARG A 391 -2.02 17.06 -15.23
N VAL A 392 -0.78 17.12 -14.75
CA VAL A 392 -0.47 17.84 -13.50
C VAL A 392 -0.73 19.33 -13.64
N GLY A 393 -0.26 19.95 -14.72
CA GLY A 393 -0.57 21.35 -15.04
C GLY A 393 -2.08 21.60 -15.17
N GLN A 394 -2.82 20.69 -15.82
CA GLN A 394 -4.28 20.76 -15.90
C GLN A 394 -4.94 20.67 -14.51
N PHE A 395 -4.49 19.78 -13.63
CA PHE A 395 -5.04 19.65 -12.29
C PHE A 395 -4.85 20.93 -11.46
N ILE A 396 -3.64 21.50 -11.50
CA ILE A 396 -3.31 22.76 -10.82
C ILE A 396 -4.19 23.89 -11.35
N HIS A 397 -4.34 23.98 -12.68
CA HIS A 397 -5.17 25.00 -13.31
C HIS A 397 -6.66 24.84 -12.93
N GLN A 398 -7.22 23.63 -13.02
CA GLN A 398 -8.63 23.41 -12.68
C GLN A 398 -8.91 23.62 -11.18
N SER A 399 -8.00 23.18 -10.31
CA SER A 399 -8.10 23.43 -8.86
C SER A 399 -8.09 24.93 -8.56
N ARG A 400 -7.22 25.70 -9.21
CA ARG A 400 -7.19 27.17 -9.13
C ARG A 400 -8.51 27.79 -9.59
N ARG A 401 -9.11 27.29 -10.68
CA ARG A 401 -10.45 27.74 -11.13
C ARG A 401 -11.57 27.41 -10.16
N ILE A 402 -11.53 26.25 -9.51
CA ILE A 402 -12.52 25.88 -8.50
C ILE A 402 -12.42 26.84 -7.30
N ILE A 403 -11.21 27.13 -6.82
CA ILE A 403 -10.97 28.09 -5.73
C ILE A 403 -11.49 29.49 -6.12
N PHE A 404 -11.18 29.95 -7.33
CA PHE A 404 -11.68 31.24 -7.84
C PHE A 404 -13.21 31.32 -7.83
N LYS A 405 -13.88 30.28 -8.34
CA LYS A 405 -15.35 30.20 -8.32
C LYS A 405 -15.91 30.17 -6.90
N TRP A 406 -15.22 29.52 -5.96
CA TRP A 406 -15.65 29.49 -4.56
C TRP A 406 -15.58 30.87 -3.90
N PHE A 407 -14.48 31.62 -4.08
CA PHE A 407 -14.38 33.00 -3.55
C PHE A 407 -15.49 33.90 -4.07
N ASN A 408 -15.87 33.76 -5.34
CA ASN A 408 -16.90 34.59 -5.98
C ASN A 408 -18.34 34.10 -5.75
N ARG A 409 -18.54 32.90 -5.18
CA ARG A 409 -19.87 32.32 -4.97
C ARG A 409 -20.60 32.89 -3.75
N LYS A 410 -19.87 33.36 -2.73
CA LYS A 410 -20.46 33.79 -1.45
C LYS A 410 -21.20 35.14 -1.53
N GLY A 411 -21.09 35.87 -2.64
CA GLY A 411 -21.63 37.23 -2.77
C GLY A 411 -20.87 38.22 -1.89
N GLY A 412 -20.67 39.42 -2.40
CA GLY A 412 -19.97 40.49 -1.69
C GLY A 412 -19.77 41.69 -2.61
N ARG A 413 -19.65 42.90 -2.03
CA ARG A 413 -19.57 44.16 -2.80
C ARG A 413 -18.40 44.22 -3.80
N ARG A 414 -17.33 43.44 -3.58
CA ARG A 414 -16.16 43.37 -4.49
C ARG A 414 -15.92 41.93 -4.93
N ARG A 415 -15.98 41.71 -6.26
CA ARG A 415 -15.62 40.42 -6.88
C ARG A 415 -14.11 40.17 -6.75
N MET A 416 -13.73 38.93 -6.48
CA MET A 416 -12.33 38.49 -6.51
C MET A 416 -11.83 38.49 -7.94
N LYS A 417 -10.75 39.25 -8.20
CA LYS A 417 -9.99 39.23 -9.47
C LYS A 417 -8.90 38.16 -9.43
N TRP A 418 -8.46 37.72 -10.61
CA TRP A 418 -7.40 36.72 -10.75
C TRP A 418 -6.08 37.15 -10.10
N GLU A 419 -5.65 38.39 -10.33
CA GLU A 419 -4.41 38.97 -9.78
C GLU A 419 -4.37 38.87 -8.24
N LYS A 420 -5.47 39.25 -7.59
CA LYS A 420 -5.59 39.18 -6.13
C LYS A 420 -5.59 37.74 -5.62
N LEU A 421 -6.27 36.83 -6.33
CA LEU A 421 -6.25 35.42 -5.97
C LEU A 421 -4.83 34.84 -6.12
N ASP A 422 -4.11 35.20 -7.17
CA ASP A 422 -2.75 34.72 -7.41
C ASP A 422 -1.78 35.17 -6.33
N LEU A 423 -1.92 36.42 -5.85
CA LEU A 423 -1.14 36.91 -4.72
C LEU A 423 -1.43 36.11 -3.45
N ILE A 424 -2.70 35.85 -3.13
CA ILE A 424 -3.11 35.02 -1.98
C ILE A 424 -2.56 33.59 -2.11
N LEU A 425 -2.73 32.98 -3.28
CA LEU A 425 -2.27 31.61 -3.54
C LEU A 425 -0.74 31.52 -3.47
N LYS A 426 -0.02 32.52 -3.96
CA LYS A 426 1.45 32.60 -3.87
C LYS A 426 1.90 32.70 -2.41
N MET A 427 1.28 33.58 -1.61
CA MET A 427 1.59 33.71 -0.18
C MET A 427 1.34 32.42 0.60
N LEU A 428 0.30 31.67 0.25
CA LEU A 428 -0.03 30.39 0.87
C LEU A 428 0.72 29.20 0.25
N GLY A 429 1.65 29.45 -0.68
CA GLY A 429 2.49 28.44 -1.33
C GLY A 429 1.72 27.46 -2.22
N TYR A 430 0.74 27.93 -2.97
CA TYR A 430 0.06 27.10 -3.98
C TYR A 430 1.07 26.60 -5.02
N PRO A 431 1.03 25.31 -5.41
CA PRO A 431 2.05 24.75 -6.30
C PRO A 431 1.94 25.36 -7.71
N ALA A 432 2.93 26.17 -8.09
CA ALA A 432 3.11 26.67 -9.46
C ALA A 432 4.18 25.88 -10.24
N LYS A 433 5.20 25.39 -9.53
CA LYS A 433 6.22 24.46 -10.01
C LYS A 433 6.20 23.22 -9.14
N TRP A 434 6.62 22.07 -9.69
CA TRP A 434 6.67 20.81 -8.97
C TRP A 434 7.91 20.00 -9.33
N LYS A 435 8.38 19.19 -8.37
CA LYS A 435 9.46 18.24 -8.62
C LYS A 435 8.91 17.12 -9.50
N THR A 436 9.46 16.98 -10.70
CA THR A 436 9.13 15.86 -11.58
C THR A 436 10.04 14.69 -11.22
N ARG A 437 9.45 13.54 -10.87
CA ARG A 437 10.18 12.28 -10.73
C ARG A 437 10.39 11.67 -12.11
N SER A 438 11.65 11.50 -12.51
CA SER A 438 11.94 10.73 -13.72
C SER A 438 11.57 9.27 -13.49
N LEU A 439 10.74 8.72 -14.37
CA LEU A 439 10.50 7.27 -14.41
C LEU A 439 11.52 6.53 -15.26
N PHE A 440 12.27 7.28 -16.09
CA PHE A 440 13.31 6.74 -16.93
C PHE A 440 14.67 6.92 -16.24
N GLN A 441 15.40 5.82 -16.05
CA GLN A 441 16.82 5.85 -15.76
C GLN A 441 17.56 5.59 -17.07
N PRO A 442 18.36 6.54 -17.59
CA PRO A 442 19.34 6.20 -18.60
C PRO A 442 20.30 5.16 -17.99
N ARG A 443 20.63 4.13 -18.78
CA ARG A 443 21.72 3.22 -18.43
C ARG A 443 23.04 3.98 -18.43
#